data_AF-A0A3P6FTY5-F1
#
_entry.id   AF-A0A3P6FTY5-F1
#
_cell.length_a   1.000
_cell.length_b   1.000
_cell.length_c   1.000
_cell.angle_alpha   90.00
_cell.angle_beta   90.00
_cell.angle_gamma   90.00
#
_symmetry.space_group_name_H-M   'P 1'
#
loop_
_entity.id
_entity.type
_entity.pdbx_description
1 polymer ?
#
loop_
_entity_poly.entity_id
_entity_poly.type
_entity_poly.pdbx_seq_one_letter_code
_entity_poly.pdbx_strand_id
1 'polypeptide(L)'
;MEGGADGTVRVGGLNSKPGRGVELESDSTVSSPVTRQKAAAAKQFIENHYKNYLQGLHERMERRREFQRKVQEAQLPVEEQDEMMRNLARRETEYMRLQRRKIGIDDFELLTVIGKGAFGEVRLCRLRSTGEVYAMKKLKKTDMLSRGQVEHVRSERNLLAEVDSRYIVKLFYSFQDSECLYLIMEYLPGGDIMTLLMREDILAEDVARFYIAESILAIHSIHHHNYVHRDIKPDNLILDKSGHLKLSDFGLCKPLDEKYSSLLLEDEEMLSQEAESQSGKSDSDKAPWQMPKEQLLQWKRNRRALAYSTVGTLDYMAPEVLLKKGYGMECDWWSLGAILYEMLVGYPPFCSDDPRITCRKIINWRVCLKFPEEPKISDEARDLICRLLCDVESRLGTRGAEEIKTHPWFNGTQWDKLYEMEAAYRPTVDGELDTQNFEKFPEVEGSASEAPQVGPWRKMLTSKDNNFIGFTFKKSDITRSMENTGTDMKPNGSGDAPSLISLLGRINMEEAETGELNQKT
;
A
#
# COMPACT_ATOMS: atom_id res chain seq x y z
N MET A 1 -6.82 -29.09 80.17
CA MET A 1 -6.47 -30.28 79.37
C MET A 1 -7.14 -30.13 78.02
N GLU A 2 -6.54 -29.37 77.10
CA GLU A 2 -5.36 -29.65 76.25
C GLU A 2 -5.71 -30.36 74.94
N GLY A 3 -5.26 -29.75 73.84
CA GLY A 3 -5.21 -30.34 72.50
C GLY A 3 -4.81 -29.35 71.40
N GLY A 4 -3.60 -29.55 70.84
CA GLY A 4 -3.10 -29.02 69.56
C GLY A 4 -1.99 -27.96 69.70
N ALA A 5 -0.91 -27.91 68.93
CA ALA A 5 -0.34 -28.78 67.89
C ALA A 5 1.12 -28.29 67.64
N ASP A 6 2.10 -29.18 67.48
CA ASP A 6 3.37 -28.92 66.74
C ASP A 6 4.06 -30.26 66.43
N GLY A 7 4.75 -30.40 65.29
CA GLY A 7 5.46 -31.65 65.00
C GLY A 7 5.88 -31.89 63.55
N THR A 8 6.94 -31.20 63.13
CA THR A 8 7.92 -31.50 62.07
C THR A 8 8.11 -33.00 61.74
N VAL A 9 8.13 -33.39 60.46
CA VAL A 9 8.68 -34.69 59.99
C VAL A 9 9.58 -34.53 58.75
N ARG A 10 10.65 -35.32 58.78
CA ARG A 10 11.95 -35.26 58.08
C ARG A 10 11.92 -35.53 56.56
N VAL A 11 12.88 -34.92 55.88
CA VAL A 11 13.32 -35.18 54.50
C VAL A 11 14.01 -36.55 54.40
N GLY A 12 13.48 -37.43 53.55
CA GLY A 12 14.08 -38.71 53.17
C GLY A 12 14.94 -38.59 51.91
N GLY A 13 16.15 -39.15 51.96
CA GLY A 13 17.24 -38.96 51.01
C GLY A 13 17.04 -39.49 49.59
N LEU A 14 17.76 -38.81 48.69
CA LEU A 14 17.96 -39.06 47.27
C LEU A 14 18.61 -40.42 47.01
N ASN A 15 18.11 -41.18 46.03
CA ASN A 15 18.84 -42.26 45.40
C ASN A 15 18.89 -42.01 43.88
N SER A 16 19.96 -41.37 43.43
CA SER A 16 20.23 -41.02 42.05
C SER A 16 20.71 -42.24 41.25
N LYS A 17 19.91 -42.70 40.28
CA LYS A 17 20.41 -43.45 39.12
C LYS A 17 20.70 -42.46 37.98
N PRO A 18 21.83 -42.55 37.27
CA PRO A 18 22.15 -41.63 36.19
C PRO A 18 21.28 -41.99 34.98
N GLY A 19 20.20 -41.23 34.80
CA GLY A 19 19.40 -41.24 33.58
C GLY A 19 20.23 -40.69 32.42
N ARG A 20 20.31 -41.46 31.34
CA ARG A 20 20.85 -41.05 30.05
C ARG A 20 20.40 -39.62 29.72
N GLY A 21 21.35 -38.74 29.42
CA GLY A 21 21.06 -37.47 28.77
C GLY A 21 20.30 -37.75 27.49
N VAL A 22 19.04 -37.32 27.45
CA VAL A 22 18.27 -37.27 26.23
C VAL A 22 18.63 -35.94 25.58
N GLU A 23 19.74 -35.91 24.85
CA GLU A 23 19.92 -34.91 23.80
C GLU A 23 18.93 -35.28 22.70
N LEU A 24 17.73 -34.70 22.78
CA LEU A 24 16.76 -34.77 21.70
C LEU A 24 17.29 -33.85 20.59
N GLU A 25 18.12 -34.38 19.71
CA GLU A 25 18.40 -33.72 18.43
C GLU A 25 17.05 -33.45 17.76
N SER A 26 16.82 -32.19 17.39
CA SER A 26 15.58 -31.79 16.72
C SER A 26 15.54 -32.47 15.36
N ASP A 27 14.81 -33.57 15.27
CA ASP A 27 14.65 -34.35 14.06
C ASP A 27 13.83 -33.53 13.04
N SER A 28 14.53 -32.68 12.29
CA SER A 28 13.98 -31.77 11.28
C SER A 28 13.38 -32.50 10.07
N THR A 29 13.48 -33.83 10.05
CA THR A 29 13.18 -34.70 8.91
C THR A 29 11.74 -35.23 8.88
N VAL A 30 10.95 -35.10 9.97
CA VAL A 30 9.64 -35.78 10.10
C VAL A 30 8.42 -34.86 9.90
N SER A 31 8.62 -33.54 9.78
CA SER A 31 7.51 -32.58 9.72
C SER A 31 7.16 -32.17 8.27
N SER A 32 5.88 -32.31 7.89
CA SER A 32 5.41 -31.89 6.57
C SER A 32 5.69 -30.39 6.33
N PRO A 33 5.89 -29.95 5.08
CA PRO A 33 6.10 -28.53 4.76
C PRO A 33 5.03 -27.60 5.34
N VAL A 34 3.77 -28.05 5.33
CA VAL A 34 2.63 -27.33 5.90
C VAL A 34 2.76 -27.16 7.41
N THR A 35 3.21 -28.20 8.13
CA THR A 35 3.40 -28.12 9.57
C THR A 35 4.57 -27.20 9.94
N ARG A 36 5.66 -27.21 9.16
CA ARG A 36 6.77 -26.25 9.33
C ARG A 36 6.33 -24.80 9.10
N GLN A 37 5.53 -24.55 8.06
CA GLN A 37 4.97 -23.22 7.80
C GLN A 37 4.04 -22.76 8.93
N LYS A 38 3.20 -23.65 9.46
CA LYS A 38 2.35 -23.35 10.63
C LYS A 38 3.17 -23.05 11.88
N ALA A 39 4.23 -23.81 12.13
CA ALA A 39 5.12 -23.58 13.27
C ALA A 39 5.83 -22.23 13.15
N ALA A 40 6.32 -21.87 11.95
CA ALA A 40 6.93 -20.57 11.69
C ALA A 40 5.93 -19.41 11.86
N ALA A 41 4.72 -19.53 11.30
CA ALA A 41 3.66 -18.55 11.45
C ALA A 41 3.21 -18.40 12.93
N ALA A 42 3.12 -19.52 13.67
CA ALA A 42 2.80 -19.50 15.09
C ALA A 42 3.90 -18.83 15.91
N LYS A 43 5.17 -19.13 15.65
CA LYS A 43 6.32 -18.47 16.28
C LYS A 43 6.26 -16.95 16.06
N GLN A 44 6.14 -16.52 14.81
CA GLN A 44 6.06 -15.09 14.47
C GLN A 44 4.85 -14.41 15.11
N PHE A 45 3.70 -15.09 15.15
CA PHE A 45 2.50 -14.58 15.82
C PHE A 45 2.72 -14.40 17.33
N ILE A 46 3.33 -15.38 18.00
CA ILE A 46 3.61 -15.33 19.44
C ILE A 46 4.61 -14.22 19.74
N GLU A 47 5.70 -14.14 18.98
CA GLU A 47 6.72 -13.10 19.13
C GLU A 47 6.11 -11.70 18.97
N ASN A 48 5.34 -11.47 17.89
CA ASN A 48 4.66 -10.19 17.69
C ASN A 48 3.61 -9.90 18.77
N HIS A 49 2.86 -10.91 19.22
CA HIS A 49 1.87 -10.76 20.28
C HIS A 49 2.52 -10.28 21.57
N TYR A 50 3.59 -10.92 22.02
CA TYR A 50 4.29 -10.52 23.24
C TYR A 50 5.03 -9.20 23.07
N LYS A 51 5.65 -8.93 21.91
CA LYS A 51 6.28 -7.64 21.62
C LYS A 51 5.26 -6.50 21.73
N ASN A 52 4.12 -6.61 21.07
CA ASN A 52 3.06 -5.60 21.11
C ASN A 52 2.42 -5.49 22.50
N TYR A 53 2.25 -6.61 23.20
CA TYR A 53 1.72 -6.63 24.57
C TYR A 53 2.66 -5.90 25.54
N LEU A 54 3.96 -6.19 25.49
CA LEU A 54 4.97 -5.54 26.33
C LEU A 54 5.11 -4.06 26.00
N GLN A 55 5.11 -3.69 24.71
CA GLN A 55 5.11 -2.31 24.28
C GLN A 55 3.87 -1.56 24.80
N GLY A 56 2.67 -2.13 24.62
CA GLY A 56 1.44 -1.52 25.13
C GLY A 56 1.39 -1.38 26.65
N LEU A 57 2.00 -2.33 27.39
CA LEU A 57 2.20 -2.20 28.83
C LEU A 57 3.16 -1.07 29.18
N HIS A 58 4.27 -0.93 28.46
CA HIS A 58 5.25 0.12 28.69
C HIS A 58 4.64 1.50 28.48
N GLU A 59 4.00 1.73 27.33
CA GLU A 59 3.33 2.98 27.01
C GLU A 59 2.24 3.35 28.04
N ARG A 60 1.49 2.35 28.54
CA ARG A 60 0.51 2.57 29.62
C ARG A 60 1.18 3.02 30.91
N MET A 61 2.30 2.38 31.28
CA MET A 61 3.04 2.76 32.48
C MET A 61 3.60 4.18 32.36
N GLU A 62 4.11 4.56 31.19
CA GLU A 62 4.60 5.91 30.91
C GLU A 62 3.48 6.94 30.99
N ARG A 63 2.36 6.74 30.27
CA ARG A 63 1.19 7.64 30.34
C ARG A 63 0.68 7.80 31.78
N ARG A 64 0.63 6.71 32.55
CA ARG A 64 0.24 6.76 33.97
C ARG A 64 1.22 7.56 34.81
N ARG A 65 2.54 7.37 34.62
CA ARG A 65 3.58 8.11 35.35
C ARG A 65 3.54 9.59 35.02
N GLU A 66 3.41 9.93 33.74
CA GLU A 66 3.36 11.32 33.30
C GLU A 66 2.11 12.03 33.85
N PHE A 67 0.95 11.37 33.78
CA PHE A 67 -0.28 11.90 34.36
C PHE A 67 -0.15 12.08 35.87
N GLN A 68 0.41 11.10 36.58
CA GLN A 68 0.65 11.18 38.01
C GLN A 68 1.58 12.35 38.39
N ARG A 69 2.64 12.58 37.62
CA ARG A 69 3.54 13.75 37.80
C ARG A 69 2.76 15.06 37.65
N LYS A 70 1.96 15.19 36.59
CA LYS A 70 1.15 16.40 36.32
C LYS A 70 0.12 16.66 37.43
N VAL A 71 -0.54 15.61 37.93
CA VAL A 71 -1.50 15.71 39.04
C VAL A 71 -0.80 16.16 40.33
N GLN A 72 0.42 15.69 40.59
CA GLN A 72 1.21 16.10 41.75
C GLN A 72 1.69 17.56 41.66
N GLU A 73 2.10 17.99 40.47
CA GLU A 73 2.50 19.39 40.19
C GLU A 73 1.33 20.37 40.36
N ALA A 74 0.11 19.95 40.06
CA ALA A 74 -1.09 20.77 40.17
C ALA A 74 -1.56 21.02 41.63
N GLN A 75 -0.95 20.37 42.63
CA GLN A 75 -1.24 20.55 44.07
C GLN A 75 -2.74 20.45 44.44
N LEU A 76 -3.48 19.60 43.74
CA LEU A 76 -4.92 19.40 43.96
C LEU A 76 -5.21 18.63 45.27
N PRO A 77 -6.41 18.75 45.85
CA PRO A 77 -6.84 17.93 46.98
C PRO A 77 -6.74 16.43 46.67
N VAL A 78 -6.38 15.61 47.67
CA VAL A 78 -6.18 14.15 47.51
C VAL A 78 -7.40 13.45 46.90
N GLU A 79 -8.61 13.89 47.25
CA GLU A 79 -9.87 13.35 46.72
C GLU A 79 -10.02 13.57 45.21
N GLU A 80 -9.63 14.75 44.72
CA GLU A 80 -9.63 15.07 43.29
C GLU A 80 -8.53 14.29 42.54
N GLN A 81 -7.34 14.14 43.14
CA GLN A 81 -6.26 13.33 42.58
C GLN A 81 -6.72 11.87 42.38
N ASP A 82 -7.38 11.29 43.37
CA ASP A 82 -7.91 9.93 43.32
C ASP A 82 -9.00 9.78 42.25
N GLU A 83 -9.88 10.76 42.11
CA GLU A 83 -10.89 10.77 41.05
C GLU A 83 -10.27 10.84 39.65
N MET A 84 -9.28 11.70 39.45
CA MET A 84 -8.55 11.82 38.18
C MET A 84 -7.84 10.50 37.82
N MET A 85 -7.20 9.84 38.79
CA MET A 85 -6.54 8.54 38.58
C MET A 85 -7.54 7.41 38.27
N ARG A 86 -8.72 7.41 38.91
CA ARG A 86 -9.82 6.49 38.57
C ARG A 86 -10.33 6.71 37.15
N ASN A 87 -10.49 7.96 36.74
CA ASN A 87 -10.92 8.32 35.38
C ASN A 87 -9.89 7.88 34.33
N LEU A 88 -8.59 8.04 34.59
CA LEU A 88 -7.53 7.53 33.73
C LEU A 88 -7.61 6.00 33.59
N ALA A 89 -7.76 5.28 34.70
CA ALA A 89 -7.89 3.83 34.70
C ALA A 89 -9.12 3.33 33.92
N ARG A 90 -10.25 4.05 34.02
CA ARG A 90 -11.45 3.77 33.24
C ARG A 90 -11.19 3.94 31.75
N ARG A 91 -10.60 5.07 31.33
CA ARG A 91 -10.24 5.34 29.92
C ARG A 91 -9.27 4.29 29.36
N GLU A 92 -8.24 3.90 30.12
CA GLU A 92 -7.30 2.83 29.72
C GLU A 92 -7.99 1.47 29.55
N THR A 93 -9.00 1.19 30.39
CA THR A 93 -9.80 -0.04 30.28
C THR A 93 -10.69 -0.02 29.04
N GLU A 94 -11.34 1.11 28.75
CA GLU A 94 -12.12 1.34 27.54
C GLU A 94 -11.25 1.25 26.29
N TYR A 95 -10.06 1.85 26.32
CA TYR A 95 -9.06 1.75 25.27
C TYR A 95 -8.67 0.29 24.98
N MET A 96 -8.39 -0.51 26.00
CA MET A 96 -8.14 -1.95 25.82
C MET A 96 -9.34 -2.71 25.24
N ARG A 97 -10.56 -2.27 25.55
CA ARG A 97 -11.77 -2.88 25.00
C ARG A 97 -11.93 -2.53 23.52
N LEU A 98 -11.68 -1.27 23.15
CA LEU A 98 -11.66 -0.79 21.77
C LEU A 98 -10.56 -1.45 20.93
N GLN A 99 -9.38 -1.69 21.51
CA GLN A 99 -8.31 -2.43 20.85
C GLN A 99 -8.64 -3.91 20.60
N ARG A 100 -9.46 -4.51 21.47
CA ARG A 100 -9.92 -5.90 21.30
C ARG A 100 -11.09 -6.03 20.32
N ARG A 101 -11.77 -4.93 19.96
CA ARG A 101 -12.83 -4.96 18.96
C ARG A 101 -12.20 -5.24 17.60
N LYS A 102 -12.54 -6.39 17.03
CA LYS A 102 -12.17 -6.74 15.65
C LYS A 102 -13.07 -5.95 14.71
N ILE A 103 -12.45 -5.23 13.78
CA ILE A 103 -13.16 -4.57 12.69
C ILE A 103 -13.53 -5.63 11.65
N GLY A 104 -14.76 -5.56 11.16
CA GLY A 104 -15.29 -6.41 10.11
C GLY A 104 -16.06 -5.62 9.06
N ILE A 105 -16.59 -6.33 8.07
CA ILE A 105 -17.34 -5.71 6.96
C ILE A 105 -18.60 -4.96 7.43
N ASP A 106 -19.26 -5.46 8.48
CA ASP A 106 -20.49 -4.88 9.03
C ASP A 106 -20.27 -3.50 9.66
N ASP A 107 -19.03 -3.17 10.03
CA ASP A 107 -18.67 -1.85 10.55
C ASP A 107 -18.67 -0.77 9.45
N PHE A 108 -18.72 -1.16 8.17
CA PHE A 108 -18.71 -0.26 7.03
C PHE A 108 -20.08 -0.21 6.33
N GLU A 109 -20.45 0.99 5.90
CA GLU A 109 -21.50 1.23 4.94
C GLU A 109 -20.85 1.27 3.54
N LEU A 110 -21.23 0.33 2.67
CA LEU A 110 -20.73 0.30 1.29
C LEU A 110 -21.53 1.29 0.45
N LEU A 111 -20.82 2.20 -0.23
CA LEU A 111 -21.39 3.19 -1.12
C LEU A 111 -21.18 2.72 -2.56
N THR A 112 -20.60 3.56 -3.42
CA THR A 112 -20.42 3.27 -4.85
C THR A 112 -19.17 2.46 -5.15
N VAL A 113 -19.20 1.70 -6.25
CA VAL A 113 -18.00 1.12 -6.86
C VAL A 113 -17.21 2.23 -7.55
N ILE A 114 -15.92 2.33 -7.26
CA ILE A 114 -14.99 3.31 -7.84
C ILE A 114 -13.92 2.68 -8.72
N GLY A 115 -13.75 1.35 -8.65
CA GLY A 115 -12.83 0.63 -9.52
C GLY A 115 -13.16 -0.86 -9.60
N LYS A 116 -12.81 -1.49 -10.72
CA LYS A 116 -12.86 -2.94 -10.90
C LYS A 116 -11.47 -3.43 -11.32
N GLY A 117 -11.03 -4.54 -10.74
CA GLY A 117 -9.76 -5.17 -11.07
C GLY A 117 -9.95 -6.63 -11.44
N ALA A 118 -8.87 -7.28 -11.85
CA ALA A 118 -8.88 -8.69 -12.25
C ALA A 118 -9.38 -9.66 -11.15
N PHE A 119 -9.21 -9.28 -9.87
CA PHE A 119 -9.46 -10.16 -8.71
C PHE A 119 -10.55 -9.64 -7.76
N GLY A 120 -11.19 -8.53 -8.12
CA GLY A 120 -12.09 -7.85 -7.19
C GLY A 120 -12.53 -6.46 -7.62
N GLU A 121 -13.03 -5.71 -6.66
CA GLU A 121 -13.57 -4.37 -6.85
C GLU A 121 -13.08 -3.45 -5.73
N VAL A 122 -13.00 -2.16 -6.05
CA VAL A 122 -12.75 -1.09 -5.09
C VAL A 122 -14.04 -0.31 -4.91
N ARG A 123 -14.51 -0.18 -3.67
CA ARG A 123 -15.71 0.56 -3.31
C ARG A 123 -15.38 1.71 -2.39
N LEU A 124 -16.05 2.82 -2.59
CA LEU A 124 -16.15 3.86 -1.58
C LEU A 124 -16.98 3.31 -0.41
N CYS A 125 -16.51 3.50 0.82
CA CYS A 125 -17.25 3.10 2.00
C CYS A 125 -17.13 4.14 3.11
N ARG A 126 -18.08 4.09 4.04
CA ARG A 126 -18.10 4.93 5.23
C ARG A 126 -18.01 4.07 6.48
N LEU A 127 -17.10 4.39 7.39
CA LEU A 127 -17.04 3.72 8.69
C LEU A 127 -18.22 4.18 9.55
N ARG A 128 -19.09 3.25 9.97
CA ARG A 128 -20.35 3.59 10.67
C ARG A 128 -20.13 4.29 12.01
N SER A 129 -19.02 4.02 12.70
CA SER A 129 -18.75 4.59 14.02
C SER A 129 -18.25 6.03 13.97
N THR A 130 -17.49 6.41 12.94
CA THR A 130 -16.87 7.75 12.85
C THR A 130 -17.49 8.61 11.76
N GLY A 131 -18.15 8.02 10.77
CA GLY A 131 -18.63 8.71 9.57
C GLY A 131 -17.54 8.99 8.53
N GLU A 132 -16.30 8.60 8.81
CA GLU A 132 -15.16 8.82 7.89
C GLU A 132 -15.25 7.94 6.64
N VAL A 133 -14.72 8.49 5.55
CA VAL A 133 -14.80 7.91 4.20
C VAL A 133 -13.49 7.22 3.84
N TYR A 134 -13.59 6.03 3.25
CA TYR A 134 -12.46 5.19 2.89
C TYR A 134 -12.67 4.54 1.52
N ALA A 135 -11.57 4.08 0.92
CA ALA A 135 -11.60 3.17 -0.22
C ALA A 135 -11.39 1.73 0.26
N MET A 136 -12.34 0.85 -0.01
CA MET A 136 -12.28 -0.57 0.32
C MET A 136 -11.99 -1.40 -0.92
N LYS A 137 -10.81 -2.02 -0.97
CA LYS A 137 -10.46 -3.03 -1.99
C LYS A 137 -10.90 -4.40 -1.48
N LYS A 138 -11.85 -5.02 -2.17
CA LYS A 138 -12.41 -6.34 -1.88
C LYS A 138 -11.85 -7.36 -2.88
N LEU A 139 -11.16 -8.38 -2.38
CA LEU A 139 -10.48 -9.40 -3.19
C LEU A 139 -11.05 -10.79 -2.89
N LYS A 140 -11.42 -11.56 -3.92
CA LYS A 140 -12.01 -12.90 -3.74
C LYS A 140 -10.93 -13.96 -3.51
N LYS A 141 -11.04 -14.73 -2.43
CA LYS A 141 -10.06 -15.77 -2.07
C LYS A 141 -9.96 -16.87 -3.13
N THR A 142 -11.09 -17.31 -3.68
CA THR A 142 -11.15 -18.35 -4.72
C THR A 142 -10.37 -17.95 -5.98
N ASP A 143 -10.47 -16.69 -6.37
CA ASP A 143 -9.88 -16.17 -7.61
C ASP A 143 -8.37 -16.00 -7.42
N MET A 144 -7.94 -15.58 -6.22
CA MET A 144 -6.52 -15.51 -5.87
C MET A 144 -5.86 -16.88 -5.80
N LEU A 145 -6.54 -17.88 -5.23
CA LEU A 145 -6.01 -19.24 -5.10
C LEU A 145 -5.89 -19.92 -6.48
N SER A 146 -6.93 -19.83 -7.30
CA SER A 146 -6.94 -20.44 -8.63
C SER A 146 -5.87 -19.85 -9.57
N ARG A 147 -5.45 -18.60 -9.33
CA ARG A 147 -4.46 -17.88 -10.16
C ARG A 147 -3.08 -17.74 -9.50
N GLY A 148 -2.86 -18.36 -8.34
CA GLY A 148 -1.57 -18.36 -7.64
C GLY A 148 -1.12 -16.98 -7.10
N GLN A 149 -2.04 -16.08 -6.77
CA GLN A 149 -1.77 -14.67 -6.42
C GLN A 149 -1.72 -14.40 -4.90
N VAL A 150 -1.51 -15.43 -4.08
CA VAL A 150 -1.54 -15.29 -2.61
C VAL A 150 -0.38 -14.43 -2.11
N GLU A 151 0.84 -14.69 -2.60
CA GLU A 151 2.04 -13.93 -2.21
C GLU A 151 1.93 -12.46 -2.62
N HIS A 152 1.39 -12.20 -3.81
CA HIS A 152 1.13 -10.86 -4.33
C HIS A 152 0.28 -10.00 -3.39
N VAL A 153 -0.85 -10.51 -2.92
CA VAL A 153 -1.71 -9.79 -1.97
C VAL A 153 -1.05 -9.63 -0.59
N ARG A 154 -0.20 -10.59 -0.20
CA ARG A 154 0.57 -10.50 1.05
C ARG A 154 1.64 -9.41 0.97
N SER A 155 2.34 -9.31 -0.16
CA SER A 155 3.33 -8.27 -0.45
C SER A 155 2.68 -6.89 -0.51
N GLU A 156 1.54 -6.75 -1.19
CA GLU A 156 0.76 -5.49 -1.23
C GLU A 156 0.43 -5.00 0.18
N ARG A 157 -0.15 -5.87 1.01
CA ARG A 157 -0.50 -5.55 2.40
C ARG A 157 0.74 -5.18 3.23
N ASN A 158 1.86 -5.91 3.07
CA ASN A 158 3.09 -5.62 3.81
C ASN A 158 3.65 -4.26 3.47
N LEU A 159 3.82 -3.97 2.17
CA LEU A 159 4.34 -2.69 1.70
C LEU A 159 3.48 -1.54 2.25
N LEU A 160 2.16 -1.64 2.11
CA LEU A 160 1.25 -0.61 2.60
C LEU A 160 1.22 -0.44 4.12
N ALA A 161 1.61 -1.47 4.88
CA ALA A 161 1.68 -1.42 6.33
C ALA A 161 3.05 -0.93 6.83
N GLU A 162 4.13 -1.19 6.08
CA GLU A 162 5.52 -0.88 6.45
C GLU A 162 5.96 0.50 5.93
N VAL A 163 5.54 0.88 4.72
CA VAL A 163 5.97 2.11 4.07
C VAL A 163 5.03 3.25 4.43
N ASP A 164 5.45 4.14 5.33
CA ASP A 164 4.74 5.38 5.65
C ASP A 164 5.34 6.56 4.88
N SER A 165 4.85 6.78 3.65
CA SER A 165 5.29 7.85 2.75
C SER A 165 4.09 8.67 2.29
N ARG A 166 4.26 9.99 2.14
CA ARG A 166 3.20 10.88 1.63
C ARG A 166 2.80 10.55 0.19
N TYR A 167 3.73 9.99 -0.58
CA TYR A 167 3.57 9.60 -1.98
C TYR A 167 2.98 8.20 -2.19
N ILE A 168 2.64 7.48 -1.12
CA ILE A 168 2.05 6.14 -1.16
C ILE A 168 0.64 6.19 -0.54
N VAL A 169 -0.31 5.45 -1.11
CA VAL A 169 -1.65 5.31 -0.53
C VAL A 169 -1.55 4.69 0.87
N LYS A 170 -2.19 5.30 1.86
CA LYS A 170 -2.22 4.81 3.24
C LYS A 170 -3.20 3.66 3.42
N LEU A 171 -2.74 2.60 4.08
CA LEU A 171 -3.59 1.51 4.61
C LEU A 171 -3.94 1.76 6.07
N PHE A 172 -5.24 1.70 6.38
CA PHE A 172 -5.78 1.86 7.73
C PHE A 172 -6.09 0.51 8.39
N TYR A 173 -6.76 -0.37 7.65
CA TYR A 173 -7.16 -1.69 8.13
C TYR A 173 -7.00 -2.74 7.04
N SER A 174 -6.74 -3.97 7.45
CA SER A 174 -6.98 -5.13 6.61
C SER A 174 -7.67 -6.22 7.42
N PHE A 175 -8.63 -6.91 6.83
CA PHE A 175 -9.37 -8.00 7.47
C PHE A 175 -9.87 -8.98 6.42
N GLN A 176 -10.44 -10.09 6.88
CA GLN A 176 -10.92 -11.14 5.99
C GLN A 176 -12.17 -11.80 6.57
N ASP A 177 -13.01 -12.33 5.69
CA ASP A 177 -14.12 -13.22 6.05
C ASP A 177 -13.89 -14.61 5.43
N SER A 178 -14.95 -15.41 5.30
CA SER A 178 -14.87 -16.74 4.70
C SER A 178 -14.58 -16.74 3.20
N GLU A 179 -14.86 -15.66 2.48
CA GLU A 179 -14.86 -15.60 1.01
C GLU A 179 -13.87 -14.58 0.45
N CYS A 180 -13.64 -13.48 1.16
CA CYS A 180 -12.94 -12.30 0.68
C CYS A 180 -11.88 -11.79 1.66
N LEU A 181 -10.91 -11.07 1.09
CA LEU A 181 -9.96 -10.22 1.79
C LEU A 181 -10.33 -8.75 1.55
N TYR A 182 -10.09 -7.92 2.55
CA TYR A 182 -10.44 -6.50 2.55
C TYR A 182 -9.23 -5.66 2.94
N LEU A 183 -8.93 -4.65 2.13
CA LEU A 183 -7.95 -3.59 2.42
C LEU A 183 -8.71 -2.27 2.49
N ILE A 184 -8.61 -1.58 3.62
CA ILE A 184 -9.23 -0.27 3.86
C ILE A 184 -8.15 0.80 3.76
N MET A 185 -8.26 1.62 2.73
CA MET A 185 -7.26 2.60 2.32
C MET A 185 -7.84 4.01 2.38
N GLU A 186 -6.97 5.02 2.38
CA GLU A 186 -7.40 6.40 2.19
C GLU A 186 -8.14 6.56 0.86
N TYR A 187 -9.23 7.33 0.88
CA TYR A 187 -9.95 7.68 -0.33
C TYR A 187 -9.32 8.91 -0.98
N LEU A 188 -8.99 8.80 -2.27
CA LEU A 188 -8.33 9.84 -3.05
C LEU A 188 -9.29 10.34 -4.16
N PRO A 189 -10.00 11.46 -3.97
CA PRO A 189 -11.08 11.87 -4.87
C PRO A 189 -10.60 12.46 -6.21
N GLY A 190 -9.29 12.65 -6.39
CA GLY A 190 -8.73 13.26 -7.60
C GLY A 190 -8.74 12.35 -8.84
N GLY A 191 -9.05 11.06 -8.67
CA GLY A 191 -9.00 10.07 -9.75
C GLY A 191 -7.56 9.66 -10.08
N ASP A 192 -7.34 9.09 -11.25
CA ASP A 192 -6.04 8.59 -11.71
C ASP A 192 -5.44 9.44 -12.85
N ILE A 193 -4.11 9.39 -13.02
CA ILE A 193 -3.40 10.07 -14.12
C ILE A 193 -3.90 9.56 -15.48
N MET A 194 -4.32 8.30 -15.59
CA MET A 194 -4.94 7.77 -16.79
C MET A 194 -6.17 8.60 -17.21
N THR A 195 -7.05 8.93 -16.26
CA THR A 195 -8.25 9.74 -16.49
C THR A 195 -7.90 11.17 -16.85
N LEU A 196 -6.83 11.74 -16.26
CA LEU A 196 -6.29 13.04 -16.67
C LEU A 196 -5.81 13.01 -18.14
N LEU A 197 -5.05 11.97 -18.54
CA LEU A 197 -4.60 11.78 -19.92
C LEU A 197 -5.75 11.56 -20.90
N MET A 198 -6.83 10.91 -20.48
CA MET A 198 -8.03 10.77 -21.31
C MET A 198 -8.77 12.10 -21.52
N ARG A 199 -8.65 13.06 -20.59
CA ARG A 199 -9.30 14.38 -20.67
C ARG A 199 -8.47 15.37 -21.49
N GLU A 200 -7.18 15.47 -21.22
CA GLU A 200 -6.29 16.48 -21.81
C GLU A 200 -5.59 16.00 -23.10
N ASP A 201 -5.59 14.70 -23.37
CA ASP A 201 -4.88 14.02 -24.46
C ASP A 201 -3.34 14.08 -24.35
N ILE A 202 -2.79 15.30 -24.32
CA ILE A 202 -1.37 15.59 -24.17
C ILE A 202 -1.20 16.62 -23.04
N LEU A 203 -0.26 16.37 -22.13
CA LEU A 203 0.09 17.29 -21.06
C LEU A 203 1.21 18.23 -21.51
N ALA A 204 1.12 19.48 -21.07
CA ALA A 204 2.23 20.43 -21.20
C ALA A 204 3.45 19.94 -20.38
N GLU A 205 4.66 20.28 -20.83
CA GLU A 205 5.88 19.76 -20.22
C GLU A 205 6.08 20.18 -18.76
N ASP A 206 5.59 21.34 -18.36
CA ASP A 206 5.57 21.78 -16.95
C ASP A 206 4.66 20.91 -16.08
N VAL A 207 3.47 20.57 -16.58
CA VAL A 207 2.54 19.66 -15.90
C VAL A 207 3.13 18.25 -15.84
N ALA A 208 3.67 17.74 -16.94
CA ALA A 208 4.32 16.43 -16.99
C ALA A 208 5.54 16.38 -16.05
N ARG A 209 6.36 17.43 -16.01
CA ARG A 209 7.53 17.53 -15.12
C ARG A 209 7.14 17.42 -13.66
N PHE A 210 6.06 18.08 -13.25
CA PHE A 210 5.54 17.98 -11.89
C PHE A 210 5.18 16.53 -11.53
N TYR A 211 4.34 15.88 -12.33
CA TYR A 211 3.89 14.51 -12.03
C TYR A 211 4.97 13.45 -12.16
N ILE A 212 5.91 13.60 -13.09
CA ILE A 212 7.07 12.72 -13.20
C ILE A 212 8.01 12.92 -12.00
N ALA A 213 8.20 14.16 -11.53
CA ALA A 213 9.00 14.42 -10.32
C ALA A 213 8.37 13.77 -9.08
N GLU A 214 7.04 13.89 -8.88
CA GLU A 214 6.36 13.20 -7.77
C GLU A 214 6.42 11.68 -7.91
N SER A 215 6.28 11.15 -9.14
CA SER A 215 6.42 9.72 -9.42
C SER A 215 7.81 9.20 -9.06
N ILE A 216 8.87 9.98 -9.32
CA ILE A 216 10.24 9.62 -8.93
C ILE A 216 10.34 9.48 -7.42
N LEU A 217 9.75 10.41 -6.65
CA LEU A 217 9.76 10.34 -5.19
C LEU A 217 8.93 9.18 -4.66
N ALA A 218 7.79 8.87 -5.28
CA ALA A 218 6.97 7.71 -4.97
C ALA A 218 7.74 6.40 -5.18
N ILE A 219 8.30 6.20 -6.37
CA ILE A 219 9.06 5.00 -6.75
C ILE A 219 10.31 4.88 -5.87
N HIS A 220 11.03 5.97 -5.64
CA HIS A 220 12.20 5.97 -4.76
C HIS A 220 11.84 5.53 -3.33
N SER A 221 10.67 5.95 -2.82
CA SER A 221 10.25 5.58 -1.45
C SER A 221 10.01 4.09 -1.27
N ILE A 222 9.47 3.39 -2.27
CA ILE A 222 9.30 1.93 -2.22
C ILE A 222 10.61 1.19 -2.47
N HIS A 223 11.46 1.70 -3.37
CA HIS A 223 12.79 1.13 -3.64
C HIS A 223 13.68 1.19 -2.39
N HIS A 224 13.60 2.29 -1.62
CA HIS A 224 14.33 2.44 -0.36
C HIS A 224 13.94 1.39 0.70
N HIS A 225 12.72 0.87 0.62
CA HIS A 225 12.24 -0.24 1.47
C HIS A 225 12.43 -1.61 0.80
N ASN A 226 13.29 -1.70 -0.22
CA ASN A 226 13.60 -2.92 -0.98
C ASN A 226 12.39 -3.55 -1.67
N TYR A 227 11.42 -2.75 -2.11
CA TYR A 227 10.32 -3.24 -2.94
C TYR A 227 10.47 -2.76 -4.38
N VAL A 228 10.15 -3.61 -5.35
CA VAL A 228 9.97 -3.24 -6.76
C VAL A 228 8.48 -3.28 -7.09
N HIS A 229 7.97 -2.27 -7.79
CA HIS A 229 6.54 -2.17 -8.11
C HIS A 229 6.11 -3.13 -9.23
N ARG A 230 6.87 -3.15 -10.34
CA ARG A 230 6.67 -3.99 -11.54
C ARG A 230 5.42 -3.71 -12.38
N ASP A 231 4.53 -2.83 -11.93
CA ASP A 231 3.31 -2.43 -12.66
C ASP A 231 3.08 -0.92 -12.60
N ILE A 232 4.13 -0.13 -12.81
CA ILE A 232 4.00 1.34 -12.87
C ILE A 232 3.29 1.70 -14.18
N LYS A 233 2.11 2.32 -14.06
CA LYS A 233 1.25 2.75 -15.17
C LYS A 233 0.36 3.91 -14.73
N PRO A 234 -0.21 4.69 -15.67
CA PRO A 234 -1.03 5.86 -15.34
C PRO A 234 -2.24 5.55 -14.45
N ASP A 235 -2.84 4.35 -14.56
CA ASP A 235 -3.97 3.92 -13.72
C ASP A 235 -3.61 3.76 -12.24
N ASN A 236 -2.34 3.48 -11.94
CA ASN A 236 -1.86 3.24 -10.58
C ASN A 236 -1.34 4.53 -9.90
N LEU A 237 -1.25 5.64 -10.64
CA LEU A 237 -0.87 6.96 -10.15
C LEU A 237 -2.14 7.76 -9.82
N ILE A 238 -2.50 7.84 -8.55
CA ILE A 238 -3.77 8.40 -8.07
C ILE A 238 -3.55 9.81 -7.53
N LEU A 239 -4.49 10.71 -7.77
CA LEU A 239 -4.45 12.10 -7.31
C LEU A 239 -5.28 12.28 -6.05
N ASP A 240 -4.72 12.99 -5.07
CA ASP A 240 -5.47 13.45 -3.91
C ASP A 240 -6.36 14.66 -4.23
N LYS A 241 -7.10 15.17 -3.23
CA LYS A 241 -8.00 16.33 -3.38
C LYS A 241 -7.29 17.62 -3.79
N SER A 242 -5.99 17.75 -3.49
CA SER A 242 -5.15 18.89 -3.85
C SER A 242 -4.52 18.72 -5.23
N GLY A 243 -4.55 17.51 -5.80
CA GLY A 243 -3.96 17.19 -7.10
C GLY A 243 -2.55 16.61 -7.01
N HIS A 244 -2.05 16.27 -5.83
CA HIS A 244 -0.77 15.59 -5.65
C HIS A 244 -0.89 14.09 -5.87
N LEU A 245 0.18 13.50 -6.37
CA LEU A 245 0.26 12.09 -6.74
C LEU A 245 0.55 11.19 -5.54
N LYS A 246 -0.16 10.07 -5.51
CA LYS A 246 0.08 8.92 -4.65
C LYS A 246 0.07 7.64 -5.47
N LEU A 247 1.06 6.80 -5.26
CA LEU A 247 1.15 5.49 -5.90
C LEU A 247 0.24 4.48 -5.18
N SER A 248 -0.49 3.71 -5.99
CA SER A 248 -1.44 2.69 -5.55
C SER A 248 -1.21 1.36 -6.29
N ASP A 249 -1.96 0.33 -5.87
CA ASP A 249 -1.97 -1.02 -6.46
C ASP A 249 -0.62 -1.74 -6.50
N PHE A 250 -0.17 -2.16 -5.31
CA PHE A 250 1.05 -2.93 -5.13
C PHE A 250 0.84 -4.44 -5.32
N GLY A 251 -0.23 -4.85 -6.00
CA GLY A 251 -0.58 -6.26 -6.18
C GLY A 251 0.51 -7.06 -6.91
N LEU A 252 1.35 -6.40 -7.71
CA LEU A 252 2.51 -7.02 -8.35
C LEU A 252 3.83 -6.65 -7.67
N CYS A 253 3.85 -6.03 -6.50
CA CYS A 253 5.12 -5.69 -5.86
C CYS A 253 5.86 -6.95 -5.38
N LYS A 254 7.19 -6.87 -5.34
CA LYS A 254 8.03 -7.92 -4.74
C LYS A 254 9.12 -7.32 -3.86
N PRO A 255 9.37 -7.89 -2.66
CA PRO A 255 10.56 -7.58 -1.90
C PRO A 255 11.80 -8.14 -2.62
N LEU A 256 12.87 -7.35 -2.63
CA LEU A 256 14.21 -7.76 -3.06
C LEU A 256 14.89 -8.43 -1.87
N ASP A 257 14.71 -9.75 -1.73
CA ASP A 257 15.49 -10.52 -0.75
C ASP A 257 16.90 -10.77 -1.30
N GLU A 258 17.95 -10.44 -0.53
CA GLU A 258 19.37 -10.61 -0.88
C GLU A 258 19.76 -12.04 -1.34
N LYS A 259 18.94 -13.05 -1.01
CA LYS A 259 19.17 -14.46 -1.37
C LYS A 259 18.62 -14.87 -2.74
N TYR A 260 17.76 -14.08 -3.36
CA TYR A 260 17.08 -14.46 -4.61
C TYR A 260 17.82 -14.00 -5.88
N SER A 261 18.86 -13.17 -5.77
CA SER A 261 19.78 -12.91 -6.89
C SER A 261 20.42 -14.19 -7.45
N SER A 262 20.47 -15.26 -6.64
CA SER A 262 21.10 -16.54 -6.97
C SER A 262 20.14 -17.67 -7.40
N LEU A 263 18.82 -17.50 -7.34
CA LEU A 263 17.84 -18.58 -7.58
C LEU A 263 16.94 -18.36 -8.83
N LEU A 264 17.22 -17.36 -9.67
CA LEU A 264 16.47 -17.08 -10.89
C LEU A 264 16.95 -17.89 -12.11
N LEU A 265 17.41 -19.12 -11.90
CA LEU A 265 17.78 -20.07 -12.96
C LEU A 265 17.07 -21.40 -12.76
N GLU A 266 15.74 -21.39 -12.73
CA GLU A 266 14.94 -22.61 -12.88
C GLU A 266 13.49 -22.18 -13.17
N ASP A 267 13.17 -22.04 -14.46
CA ASP A 267 11.85 -22.25 -15.09
C ASP A 267 11.93 -21.75 -16.55
N GLU A 268 12.83 -22.37 -17.32
CA GLU A 268 12.81 -22.32 -18.79
C GLU A 268 11.78 -23.32 -19.30
N GLU A 269 10.53 -22.91 -19.45
CA GLU A 269 9.63 -23.56 -20.41
C GLU A 269 8.50 -22.60 -20.82
N MET A 270 8.15 -22.65 -22.11
CA MET A 270 7.17 -21.82 -22.84
C MET A 270 7.66 -20.45 -23.32
N LEU A 271 8.50 -20.44 -24.36
CA LEU A 271 8.33 -19.65 -25.61
C LEU A 271 9.49 -19.98 -26.58
N SER A 272 9.55 -21.23 -27.04
CA SER A 272 10.47 -21.64 -28.10
C SER A 272 9.74 -22.59 -29.04
N GLN A 273 8.90 -22.02 -29.90
CA GLN A 273 8.54 -22.60 -31.19
C GLN A 273 7.83 -21.53 -32.02
N GLU A 274 8.17 -21.50 -33.31
CA GLU A 274 7.67 -20.62 -34.38
C GLU A 274 8.46 -19.34 -34.66
N ALA A 275 9.73 -19.53 -35.05
CA ALA A 275 10.40 -18.66 -35.99
C ALA A 275 10.95 -19.51 -37.13
N GLU A 276 10.08 -19.89 -38.09
CA GLU A 276 10.47 -20.24 -39.47
C GLU A 276 9.24 -20.60 -40.29
N SER A 277 8.74 -19.64 -41.08
CA SER A 277 8.33 -19.81 -42.49
C SER A 277 7.47 -18.64 -42.96
N GLN A 278 8.05 -17.78 -43.82
CA GLN A 278 7.52 -17.50 -45.16
C GLN A 278 8.36 -16.43 -45.85
N SER A 279 8.94 -16.81 -46.98
CA SER A 279 9.66 -15.97 -47.92
C SER A 279 8.71 -15.50 -49.05
N GLY A 280 8.82 -14.21 -49.39
CA GLY A 280 8.58 -13.70 -50.75
C GLY A 280 7.22 -13.05 -51.05
N LYS A 281 7.18 -11.71 -51.07
CA LYS A 281 7.08 -10.89 -52.30
C LYS A 281 7.09 -9.39 -51.98
N SER A 282 7.83 -8.64 -52.79
CA SER A 282 7.97 -7.19 -52.81
C SER A 282 6.72 -6.49 -53.36
N ASP A 283 6.25 -5.41 -52.72
CA ASP A 283 6.06 -4.11 -53.38
C ASP A 283 5.70 -2.97 -52.38
N SER A 284 6.13 -1.76 -52.73
CA SER A 284 5.82 -0.43 -52.17
C SER A 284 6.48 0.06 -50.87
N ASP A 285 7.31 1.09 -51.06
CA ASP A 285 7.89 2.00 -50.07
C ASP A 285 6.82 2.74 -49.24
N LYS A 286 6.56 2.28 -48.01
CA LYS A 286 6.10 3.12 -46.89
C LYS A 286 6.65 2.56 -45.58
N ALA A 287 7.28 3.41 -44.76
CA ALA A 287 7.76 3.03 -43.43
C ALA A 287 6.58 2.54 -42.55
N PRO A 288 6.54 1.27 -42.09
CA PRO A 288 5.35 0.70 -41.43
C PRO A 288 5.10 1.15 -39.97
N TRP A 289 5.80 2.16 -39.48
CA TRP A 289 6.02 2.33 -38.03
C TRP A 289 5.59 3.70 -37.50
N GLN A 290 4.53 4.26 -38.08
CA GLN A 290 3.76 5.34 -37.48
C GLN A 290 2.30 4.88 -37.42
N MET A 291 1.70 4.96 -36.23
CA MET A 291 0.29 4.64 -36.05
C MET A 291 -0.56 5.68 -36.79
N PRO A 292 -1.40 5.30 -37.77
CA PRO A 292 -2.33 6.22 -38.41
C PRO A 292 -3.30 6.86 -37.39
N LYS A 293 -3.72 8.11 -37.63
CA LYS A 293 -4.61 8.86 -36.71
C LYS A 293 -5.89 8.10 -36.32
N GLU A 294 -6.43 7.30 -37.24
CA GLU A 294 -7.61 6.44 -36.98
C GLU A 294 -7.33 5.31 -35.99
N GLN A 295 -6.14 4.70 -36.04
CA GLN A 295 -5.74 3.67 -35.08
C GLN A 295 -5.42 4.28 -33.71
N LEU A 296 -4.90 5.51 -33.67
CA LEU A 296 -4.73 6.26 -32.42
C LEU A 296 -6.08 6.50 -31.72
N LEU A 297 -7.10 6.94 -32.47
CA LEU A 297 -8.46 7.11 -31.95
C LEU A 297 -9.08 5.79 -31.47
N GLN A 298 -8.83 4.69 -32.19
CA GLN A 298 -9.30 3.37 -31.82
C GLN A 298 -8.61 2.84 -30.55
N TRP A 299 -7.28 3.01 -30.45
CA TRP A 299 -6.52 2.69 -29.25
C TRP A 299 -7.02 3.51 -28.05
N LYS A 300 -7.25 4.83 -28.21
CA LYS A 300 -7.84 5.67 -27.16
C LYS A 300 -9.20 5.16 -26.67
N ARG A 301 -10.06 4.66 -27.57
CA ARG A 301 -11.36 4.05 -27.20
C ARG A 301 -11.20 2.73 -26.46
N ASN A 302 -10.22 1.92 -26.85
CA ASN A 302 -9.98 0.59 -26.27
C ASN A 302 -9.11 0.63 -24.99
N ARG A 303 -8.43 1.75 -24.73
CA ARG A 303 -7.43 1.95 -23.67
C ARG A 303 -7.94 1.56 -22.28
N ARG A 304 -9.22 1.85 -21.99
CA ARG A 304 -9.86 1.54 -20.70
C ARG A 304 -10.29 0.07 -20.57
N ALA A 305 -10.68 -0.58 -21.67
CA ALA A 305 -10.93 -2.02 -21.67
C ALA A 305 -9.64 -2.83 -21.44
N LEU A 306 -8.49 -2.33 -21.91
CA LEU A 306 -7.17 -2.91 -21.66
C LEU A 306 -6.75 -2.81 -20.19
N ALA A 307 -7.07 -1.70 -19.49
CA ALA A 307 -6.78 -1.54 -18.07
C ALA A 307 -7.47 -2.60 -17.18
N TYR A 308 -8.65 -3.09 -17.59
CA TYR A 308 -9.40 -4.15 -16.90
C TYR A 308 -9.01 -5.59 -17.30
N SER A 309 -8.11 -5.75 -18.27
CA SER A 309 -7.68 -7.06 -18.76
C SER A 309 -6.71 -7.74 -17.78
N THR A 310 -6.86 -9.06 -17.61
CA THR A 310 -5.97 -9.89 -16.78
C THR A 310 -4.54 -10.00 -17.30
N VAL A 311 -4.29 -9.63 -18.56
CA VAL A 311 -2.96 -9.65 -19.18
C VAL A 311 -2.18 -8.35 -18.85
N GLY A 312 -2.86 -7.35 -18.27
CA GLY A 312 -2.30 -6.03 -18.02
C GLY A 312 -2.04 -5.23 -19.31
N THR A 313 -1.64 -3.98 -19.14
CA THR A 313 -1.23 -3.11 -20.24
C THR A 313 0.29 -3.24 -20.41
N LEU A 314 0.71 -4.15 -21.30
CA LEU A 314 2.13 -4.46 -21.56
C LEU A 314 2.95 -3.25 -22.00
N ASP A 315 2.29 -2.15 -22.40
CA ASP A 315 2.89 -0.94 -22.95
C ASP A 315 3.93 -0.26 -22.05
N TYR A 316 3.87 -0.47 -20.73
CA TYR A 316 4.80 0.11 -19.75
C TYR A 316 5.84 -0.90 -19.24
N MET A 317 5.79 -2.16 -19.70
CA MET A 317 6.66 -3.22 -19.20
C MET A 317 8.06 -3.12 -19.81
N ALA A 318 9.09 -3.28 -18.98
CA ALA A 318 10.48 -3.27 -19.41
C ALA A 318 10.87 -4.54 -20.20
N PRO A 319 11.78 -4.45 -21.17
CA PRO A 319 12.17 -5.59 -22.00
C PRO A 319 12.79 -6.74 -21.20
N GLU A 320 13.57 -6.44 -20.15
CA GLU A 320 14.15 -7.46 -19.27
C GLU A 320 13.11 -8.25 -18.46
N VAL A 321 11.96 -7.63 -18.15
CA VAL A 321 10.83 -8.30 -17.49
C VAL A 321 10.16 -9.27 -18.45
N LEU A 322 9.96 -8.86 -19.71
CA LEU A 322 9.42 -9.73 -20.77
C LEU A 322 10.34 -10.91 -21.10
N LEU A 323 11.65 -10.67 -21.12
CA LEU A 323 12.66 -11.68 -21.46
C LEU A 323 13.01 -12.60 -20.28
N LYS A 324 12.45 -12.36 -19.08
CA LYS A 324 12.72 -13.11 -17.84
C LYS A 324 14.22 -13.24 -17.50
N LYS A 325 15.07 -12.31 -17.93
CA LYS A 325 16.55 -12.38 -17.79
C LYS A 325 17.06 -12.03 -16.38
N GLY A 326 16.19 -12.09 -15.38
CA GLY A 326 16.40 -11.38 -14.11
C GLY A 326 16.22 -9.87 -14.30
N TYR A 327 15.60 -9.23 -13.32
CA TYR A 327 15.36 -7.78 -13.31
C TYR A 327 15.37 -7.29 -11.86
N GLY A 328 15.79 -6.05 -11.65
CA GLY A 328 15.76 -5.36 -10.37
C GLY A 328 14.80 -4.18 -10.37
N MET A 329 15.12 -3.18 -9.54
CA MET A 329 14.34 -1.96 -9.33
C MET A 329 14.31 -1.04 -10.56
N GLU A 330 15.28 -1.19 -11.45
CA GLU A 330 15.45 -0.42 -12.68
C GLU A 330 14.28 -0.54 -13.67
N CYS A 331 13.48 -1.61 -13.59
CA CYS A 331 12.35 -1.81 -14.50
C CYS A 331 11.24 -0.77 -14.28
N ASP A 332 11.08 -0.27 -13.05
CA ASP A 332 10.11 0.78 -12.74
C ASP A 332 10.49 2.11 -13.42
N TRP A 333 11.79 2.37 -13.62
CA TRP A 333 12.27 3.57 -14.32
C TRP A 333 11.99 3.51 -15.83
N TRP A 334 12.00 2.32 -16.43
CA TRP A 334 11.55 2.14 -17.81
C TRP A 334 10.07 2.49 -17.96
N SER A 335 9.23 1.97 -17.07
CA SER A 335 7.81 2.27 -17.04
C SER A 335 7.55 3.77 -16.91
N LEU A 336 8.31 4.46 -16.06
CA LEU A 336 8.23 5.92 -15.94
C LEU A 336 8.61 6.65 -17.23
N GLY A 337 9.62 6.17 -17.97
CA GLY A 337 9.97 6.70 -19.29
C GLY A 337 8.85 6.53 -20.32
N ALA A 338 8.15 5.39 -20.29
CA ALA A 338 7.01 5.14 -21.16
C ALA A 338 5.81 6.05 -20.81
N ILE A 339 5.58 6.30 -19.51
CA ILE A 339 4.56 7.25 -19.04
C ILE A 339 4.90 8.68 -19.45
N LEU A 340 6.16 9.11 -19.31
CA LEU A 340 6.58 10.45 -19.74
C LEU A 340 6.38 10.63 -21.25
N TYR A 341 6.75 9.63 -22.06
CA TYR A 341 6.47 9.65 -23.49
C TYR A 341 4.96 9.80 -23.75
N GLU A 342 4.13 9.01 -23.08
CA GLU A 342 2.68 9.07 -23.25
C GLU A 342 2.08 10.41 -22.81
N MET A 343 2.56 11.01 -21.71
CA MET A 343 2.13 12.34 -21.28
C MET A 343 2.39 13.40 -22.34
N LEU A 344 3.55 13.34 -23.01
CA LEU A 344 3.96 14.35 -23.98
C LEU A 344 3.53 14.08 -25.42
N VAL A 345 3.24 12.82 -25.77
CA VAL A 345 2.92 12.40 -27.15
C VAL A 345 1.45 11.97 -27.29
N GLY A 346 0.79 11.58 -26.20
CA GLY A 346 -0.61 11.18 -26.13
C GLY A 346 -0.86 9.66 -26.26
N TYR A 347 0.18 8.86 -26.47
CA TYR A 347 0.12 7.40 -26.51
C TYR A 347 1.46 6.76 -26.10
N PRO A 348 1.50 5.52 -25.57
CA PRO A 348 2.73 4.84 -25.18
C PRO A 348 3.63 4.55 -26.38
N PRO A 349 4.96 4.54 -26.20
CA PRO A 349 5.91 4.44 -27.31
C PRO A 349 5.79 3.14 -28.13
N PHE A 350 5.28 2.07 -27.52
CA PHE A 350 5.22 0.74 -28.13
C PHE A 350 3.80 0.22 -28.37
N CYS A 351 2.77 1.07 -28.25
CA CYS A 351 1.38 0.64 -28.30
C CYS A 351 0.99 -0.04 -29.63
N SER A 352 0.11 -1.04 -29.54
CA SER A 352 -0.43 -1.78 -30.67
C SER A 352 -1.72 -2.48 -30.28
N ASP A 353 -2.57 -2.80 -31.26
CA ASP A 353 -3.82 -3.55 -31.02
C ASP A 353 -3.58 -5.03 -30.66
N ASP A 354 -2.46 -5.63 -31.09
CA ASP A 354 -2.06 -6.99 -30.71
C ASP A 354 -0.96 -6.95 -29.63
N PRO A 355 -1.21 -7.49 -28.42
CA PRO A 355 -0.22 -7.61 -27.35
C PRO A 355 1.12 -8.21 -27.79
N ARG A 356 1.11 -9.16 -28.74
CA ARG A 356 2.32 -9.79 -29.28
C ARG A 356 3.14 -8.83 -30.13
N ILE A 357 2.48 -7.89 -30.82
CA ILE A 357 3.17 -6.82 -31.54
C ILE A 357 3.78 -5.84 -30.54
N THR A 358 3.04 -5.47 -29.49
CA THR A 358 3.57 -4.63 -28.39
C THR A 358 4.83 -5.25 -27.78
N CYS A 359 4.81 -6.53 -27.40
CA CYS A 359 6.00 -7.24 -26.90
C CYS A 359 7.18 -7.17 -27.89
N ARG A 360 6.92 -7.42 -29.19
CA ARG A 360 7.98 -7.36 -30.22
C ARG A 360 8.55 -5.95 -30.36
N LYS A 361 7.71 -4.90 -30.28
CA LYS A 361 8.15 -3.51 -30.31
C LYS A 361 9.02 -3.16 -29.09
N ILE A 362 8.62 -3.62 -27.89
CA ILE A 362 9.38 -3.43 -26.65
C ILE A 362 10.74 -4.13 -26.72
N ILE A 363 10.79 -5.40 -27.16
CA ILE A 363 12.05 -6.14 -27.30
C ILE A 363 12.98 -5.47 -28.33
N ASN A 364 12.41 -4.89 -29.40
CA ASN A 364 13.15 -4.18 -30.46
C ASN A 364 13.12 -2.65 -30.27
N TRP A 365 13.06 -2.18 -29.02
CA TRP A 365 12.87 -0.75 -28.70
C TRP A 365 13.84 0.19 -29.43
N ARG A 366 15.09 -0.23 -29.66
CA ARG A 366 16.12 0.58 -30.36
C ARG A 366 15.68 1.04 -31.75
N VAL A 367 14.88 0.23 -32.44
CA VAL A 367 14.37 0.51 -33.79
C VAL A 367 12.93 1.04 -33.74
N CYS A 368 12.17 0.65 -32.71
CA CYS A 368 10.75 0.96 -32.57
C CYS A 368 10.46 2.26 -31.83
N LEU A 369 11.36 2.75 -30.98
CA LEU A 369 11.21 4.04 -30.29
C LEU A 369 11.37 5.18 -31.29
N LYS A 370 10.27 5.86 -31.59
CA LYS A 370 10.21 6.96 -32.56
C LYS A 370 9.39 8.11 -31.98
N PHE A 371 9.82 9.33 -32.27
CA PHE A 371 9.10 10.55 -31.90
C PHE A 371 8.36 11.06 -33.14
N PRO A 372 7.05 11.35 -33.06
CA PRO A 372 6.34 11.98 -34.17
C PRO A 372 6.81 13.44 -34.37
N GLU A 373 6.51 14.01 -35.55
CA GLU A 373 6.84 15.42 -35.85
C GLU A 373 6.01 16.40 -35.00
N GLU A 374 4.80 15.98 -34.61
CA GLU A 374 3.90 16.69 -33.72
C GLU A 374 3.33 15.70 -32.68
N PRO A 375 3.20 16.09 -31.40
CA PRO A 375 3.55 17.39 -30.80
C PRO A 375 5.07 17.62 -30.67
N LYS A 376 5.48 18.89 -30.63
CA LYS A 376 6.89 19.26 -30.42
C LYS A 376 7.24 19.11 -28.94
N ILE A 377 8.25 18.29 -28.66
CA ILE A 377 8.84 18.11 -27.33
C ILE A 377 10.24 18.72 -27.30
N SER A 378 10.67 19.20 -26.13
CA SER A 378 12.02 19.73 -25.92
C SER A 378 13.07 18.64 -26.12
N ASP A 379 14.29 19.05 -26.47
CA ASP A 379 15.41 18.11 -26.63
C ASP A 379 15.81 17.49 -25.28
N GLU A 380 15.66 18.22 -24.17
CA GLU A 380 15.84 17.69 -22.82
C GLU A 380 14.78 16.65 -22.46
N ALA A 381 13.53 16.85 -22.84
CA ALA A 381 12.46 15.86 -22.63
C ALA A 381 12.76 14.58 -23.43
N ARG A 382 13.19 14.74 -24.69
CA ARG A 382 13.58 13.62 -25.55
C ARG A 382 14.79 12.87 -25.00
N ASP A 383 15.82 13.57 -24.51
CA ASP A 383 17.00 12.96 -23.89
C ASP A 383 16.61 12.16 -22.64
N LEU A 384 15.76 12.71 -21.76
CA LEU A 384 15.28 12.01 -20.57
C LEU A 384 14.56 10.71 -20.93
N ILE A 385 13.61 10.78 -21.88
CA ILE A 385 12.88 9.58 -22.35
C ILE A 385 13.85 8.53 -22.89
N CYS A 386 14.79 8.92 -23.75
CA CYS A 386 15.78 8.00 -24.33
C CYS A 386 16.70 7.36 -23.27
N ARG A 387 17.01 8.08 -22.19
CA ARG A 387 17.85 7.57 -21.09
C ARG A 387 17.09 6.73 -20.06
N LEU A 388 15.77 6.78 -20.05
CA LEU A 388 14.92 5.87 -19.28
C LEU A 388 14.53 4.64 -20.11
N LEU A 389 14.26 4.82 -21.40
CA LEU A 389 13.92 3.77 -22.36
C LEU A 389 15.17 3.23 -23.07
N CYS A 390 16.13 2.72 -22.29
CA CYS A 390 17.34 2.06 -22.80
C CYS A 390 17.70 0.79 -22.01
N ASP A 391 18.84 0.17 -22.35
CA ASP A 391 19.32 -1.02 -21.64
C ASP A 391 19.64 -0.69 -20.19
N VAL A 392 19.37 -1.66 -19.31
CA VAL A 392 19.53 -1.58 -17.84
C VAL A 392 20.87 -0.96 -17.42
N GLU A 393 21.98 -1.37 -18.03
CA GLU A 393 23.34 -0.92 -17.68
C GLU A 393 23.55 0.59 -17.86
N SER A 394 22.85 1.18 -18.82
CA SER A 394 22.94 2.60 -19.19
C SER A 394 21.76 3.44 -18.71
N ARG A 395 20.74 2.79 -18.13
CA ARG A 395 19.48 3.43 -17.74
C ARG A 395 19.69 4.38 -16.56
N LEU A 396 19.12 5.57 -16.64
CA LEU A 396 19.08 6.46 -15.50
C LEU A 396 18.27 5.83 -14.36
N GLY A 397 18.79 5.95 -13.13
CA GLY A 397 18.16 5.38 -11.96
C GLY A 397 18.72 4.02 -11.55
N THR A 398 19.53 3.37 -12.40
CA THR A 398 20.20 2.10 -12.07
C THR A 398 21.17 2.27 -10.89
N ARG A 399 21.83 3.43 -10.74
CA ARG A 399 22.67 3.74 -9.57
C ARG A 399 21.94 4.58 -8.50
N GLY A 400 20.61 4.67 -8.59
CA GLY A 400 19.76 5.39 -7.66
C GLY A 400 19.03 6.58 -8.28
N ALA A 401 17.95 7.01 -7.63
CA ALA A 401 17.04 8.04 -8.14
C ALA A 401 17.70 9.41 -8.35
N GLU A 402 18.80 9.72 -7.65
CA GLU A 402 19.52 11.00 -7.78
C GLU A 402 20.04 11.26 -9.20
N GLU A 403 20.38 10.20 -9.95
CA GLU A 403 20.78 10.34 -11.36
C GLU A 403 19.65 10.91 -12.23
N ILE A 404 18.41 10.54 -11.92
CA ILE A 404 17.24 11.04 -12.62
C ILE A 404 16.98 12.48 -12.18
N LYS A 405 17.06 12.76 -10.87
CA LYS A 405 16.76 14.10 -10.30
C LYS A 405 17.68 15.20 -10.81
N THR A 406 18.92 14.86 -11.14
CA THR A 406 19.94 15.81 -11.65
C THR A 406 19.85 16.05 -13.16
N HIS A 407 18.96 15.36 -13.86
CA HIS A 407 18.79 15.53 -15.31
C HIS A 407 18.34 16.97 -15.65
N PRO A 408 18.89 17.60 -16.72
CA PRO A 408 18.57 19.00 -17.08
C PRO A 408 17.09 19.31 -17.29
N TRP A 409 16.29 18.30 -17.68
CA TRP A 409 14.85 18.45 -17.82
C TRP A 409 14.13 18.80 -16.50
N PHE A 410 14.72 18.50 -15.34
CA PHE A 410 14.21 18.89 -14.01
C PHE A 410 14.84 20.17 -13.46
N ASN A 411 15.50 20.98 -14.28
CA ASN A 411 16.09 22.22 -13.81
C ASN A 411 15.01 23.14 -13.22
N GLY A 412 15.25 23.63 -12.00
CA GLY A 412 14.29 24.46 -11.24
C GLY A 412 13.28 23.66 -10.39
N THR A 413 13.26 22.33 -10.46
CA THR A 413 12.40 21.50 -9.60
C THR A 413 12.86 21.54 -8.14
N GLN A 414 11.96 21.88 -7.22
CA GLN A 414 12.21 21.89 -5.78
C GLN A 414 11.80 20.55 -5.16
N TRP A 415 12.68 19.55 -5.22
CA TRP A 415 12.38 18.17 -4.82
C TRP A 415 11.83 18.02 -3.39
N ASP A 416 12.40 18.73 -2.42
CA ASP A 416 12.00 18.59 -1.01
C ASP A 416 10.65 19.23 -0.69
N LYS A 417 10.23 20.20 -1.51
CA LYS A 417 9.01 21.00 -1.30
C LYS A 417 7.89 20.65 -2.28
N LEU A 418 8.09 19.65 -3.13
CA LEU A 418 7.19 19.36 -4.24
C LEU A 418 5.74 19.10 -3.78
N TYR A 419 5.57 18.38 -2.67
CA TYR A 419 4.26 18.11 -2.06
C TYR A 419 3.65 19.29 -1.28
N GLU A 420 4.44 20.34 -1.01
CA GLU A 420 3.99 21.56 -0.33
C GLU A 420 3.63 22.67 -1.33
N MET A 421 4.10 22.54 -2.57
CA MET A 421 3.77 23.43 -3.68
C MET A 421 2.33 23.20 -4.15
N GLU A 422 1.77 24.17 -4.86
CA GLU A 422 0.50 23.94 -5.56
C GLU A 422 0.69 22.92 -6.70
N ALA A 423 -0.18 21.91 -6.75
CA ALA A 423 -0.12 20.88 -7.78
C ALA A 423 -0.40 21.45 -9.17
N ALA A 424 0.25 20.88 -10.18
CA ALA A 424 0.13 21.35 -11.57
C ALA A 424 -1.28 21.23 -12.15
N TYR A 425 -2.08 20.27 -11.66
CA TYR A 425 -3.50 20.18 -11.95
C TYR A 425 -4.29 19.92 -10.67
N ARG A 426 -5.30 20.74 -10.42
CA ARG A 426 -6.22 20.58 -9.29
C ARG A 426 -7.51 19.92 -9.77
N PRO A 427 -7.82 18.69 -9.32
CA PRO A 427 -9.07 18.04 -9.67
C PRO A 427 -10.27 18.79 -9.07
N THR A 428 -11.38 18.84 -9.81
CA THR A 428 -12.65 19.32 -9.27
C THR A 428 -13.24 18.23 -8.37
N VAL A 429 -13.55 18.57 -7.12
CA VAL A 429 -14.07 17.65 -6.10
C VAL A 429 -15.18 18.35 -5.30
N ASP A 430 -16.41 17.88 -5.46
CA ASP A 430 -17.63 18.43 -4.87
C ASP A 430 -18.05 17.66 -3.61
N GLY A 431 -17.20 17.73 -2.58
CA GLY A 431 -17.44 17.12 -1.27
C GLY A 431 -16.77 15.76 -1.06
N GLU A 432 -16.95 15.18 0.13
CA GLU A 432 -16.16 14.02 0.60
C GLU A 432 -16.51 12.68 -0.06
N LEU A 433 -17.66 12.60 -0.72
CA LEU A 433 -18.14 11.39 -1.41
C LEU A 433 -18.09 11.52 -2.94
N ASP A 434 -17.52 12.61 -3.45
CA ASP A 434 -17.56 12.90 -4.87
C ASP A 434 -16.71 11.92 -5.68
N THR A 435 -17.37 11.19 -6.58
CA THR A 435 -16.74 10.20 -7.45
C THR A 435 -16.68 10.63 -8.92
N GLN A 436 -16.84 11.93 -9.24
CA GLN A 436 -16.86 12.41 -10.63
C GLN A 436 -15.56 12.17 -11.41
N ASN A 437 -14.43 12.05 -10.70
CA ASN A 437 -13.13 11.73 -11.30
C ASN A 437 -12.90 10.23 -11.49
N PHE A 438 -13.88 9.39 -11.16
CA PHE A 438 -13.86 7.95 -11.37
C PHE A 438 -14.79 7.54 -12.51
N GLU A 439 -14.54 6.37 -13.08
CA GLU A 439 -15.48 5.77 -14.01
C GLU A 439 -16.78 5.37 -13.28
N LYS A 440 -17.92 5.67 -13.92
CA LYS A 440 -19.22 5.21 -13.45
C LYS A 440 -19.43 3.78 -13.89
N PHE A 441 -19.38 2.85 -12.94
CA PHE A 441 -19.76 1.47 -13.19
C PHE A 441 -21.28 1.35 -13.08
N PRO A 442 -21.97 0.72 -14.06
CA PRO A 442 -23.39 0.41 -13.88
C PRO A 442 -23.54 -0.46 -12.64
N GLU A 443 -24.35 0.00 -11.69
CA GLU A 443 -24.80 -0.85 -10.60
C GLU A 443 -25.55 -2.02 -11.24
N VAL A 444 -25.11 -3.24 -10.95
CA VAL A 444 -25.88 -4.42 -11.36
C VAL A 444 -27.12 -4.41 -10.46
N GLU A 445 -28.20 -3.81 -10.95
CA GLU A 445 -29.54 -3.93 -10.36
C GLU A 445 -29.87 -5.42 -10.25
N GLY A 446 -29.71 -5.95 -9.03
CA GLY A 446 -29.79 -7.39 -8.77
C GLY A 446 -28.97 -7.84 -7.56
N SER A 447 -27.91 -7.12 -7.17
CA SER A 447 -27.33 -7.30 -5.82
C SER A 447 -28.01 -6.38 -4.81
N ALA A 448 -29.34 -6.51 -4.65
CA ALA A 448 -29.90 -6.21 -3.35
C ALA A 448 -29.07 -7.00 -2.34
N SER A 449 -28.59 -6.32 -1.31
CA SER A 449 -27.94 -6.95 -0.18
C SER A 449 -28.86 -8.03 0.37
N GLU A 450 -28.66 -9.28 -0.06
CA GLU A 450 -28.86 -10.39 0.85
C GLU A 450 -27.79 -10.16 1.92
N ALA A 451 -28.16 -9.39 2.95
CA ALA A 451 -27.45 -9.38 4.20
C ALA A 451 -27.21 -10.86 4.54
N PRO A 452 -25.95 -11.29 4.75
CA PRO A 452 -25.69 -12.67 5.10
C PRO A 452 -26.53 -12.99 6.34
N GLN A 453 -27.55 -13.83 6.20
CA GLN A 453 -28.24 -14.44 7.35
C GLN A 453 -27.24 -15.41 7.98
N VAL A 454 -26.33 -14.87 8.81
CA VAL A 454 -25.32 -15.67 9.48
C VAL A 454 -25.22 -15.23 10.93
N GLY A 455 -25.66 -16.16 11.79
CA GLY A 455 -25.81 -15.99 13.23
C GLY A 455 -24.54 -15.67 14.03
N PRO A 456 -24.66 -15.68 15.37
CA PRO A 456 -23.87 -14.86 16.28
C PRO A 456 -22.35 -15.14 16.20
N TRP A 457 -21.59 -14.12 15.78
CA TRP A 457 -20.19 -13.76 16.10
C TRP A 457 -19.07 -14.82 16.04
N ARG A 458 -19.36 -16.12 15.80
CA ARG A 458 -18.38 -17.21 15.89
C ARG A 458 -17.66 -17.57 14.60
N LYS A 459 -18.07 -17.06 13.43
CA LYS A 459 -17.44 -17.46 12.15
C LYS A 459 -16.17 -16.69 11.75
N MET A 460 -15.81 -15.60 12.43
CA MET A 460 -14.56 -14.85 12.17
C MET A 460 -13.29 -15.51 12.74
N LEU A 461 -13.40 -16.58 13.53
CA LEU A 461 -12.28 -17.12 14.31
C LEU A 461 -11.63 -18.37 13.75
N THR A 462 -12.08 -18.87 12.59
CA THR A 462 -11.45 -20.03 11.95
C THR A 462 -11.38 -19.82 10.44
N SER A 463 -10.42 -19.00 9.97
CA SER A 463 -9.96 -19.16 8.59
C SER A 463 -9.48 -20.61 8.45
N LYS A 464 -10.28 -21.46 7.80
CA LYS A 464 -9.85 -22.80 7.38
C LYS A 464 -8.71 -22.71 6.36
N ASP A 465 -8.52 -21.54 5.75
CA ASP A 465 -7.47 -21.28 4.78
C ASP A 465 -6.17 -20.88 5.48
N ASN A 466 -5.20 -21.79 5.43
CA ASN A 466 -3.84 -21.54 5.92
C ASN A 466 -3.12 -20.44 5.11
N ASN A 467 -3.61 -20.13 3.91
CA ASN A 467 -2.94 -19.26 2.94
C ASN A 467 -3.01 -17.77 3.30
N PHE A 468 -3.92 -17.36 4.18
CA PHE A 468 -4.14 -15.95 4.55
C PHE A 468 -3.93 -15.67 6.05
N ILE A 469 -3.14 -16.51 6.73
CA ILE A 469 -2.80 -16.29 8.14
C ILE A 469 -2.02 -14.98 8.28
N GLY A 470 -2.39 -14.18 9.29
CA GLY A 470 -1.76 -12.89 9.56
C GLY A 470 -2.23 -11.75 8.67
N PHE A 471 -3.18 -11.97 7.74
CA PHE A 471 -3.67 -10.90 6.85
C PHE A 471 -4.24 -9.70 7.60
N THR A 472 -4.77 -9.87 8.82
CA THR A 472 -5.43 -8.80 9.58
C THR A 472 -4.45 -7.77 10.13
N PHE A 473 -4.67 -6.49 9.82
CA PHE A 473 -3.88 -5.34 10.27
C PHE A 473 -4.81 -4.19 10.72
N LYS A 474 -4.33 -3.39 11.68
CA LYS A 474 -4.98 -2.16 12.17
C LYS A 474 -3.89 -1.14 12.48
N LYS A 475 -3.91 0.02 11.80
CA LYS A 475 -2.93 1.10 12.04
C LYS A 475 -3.16 1.69 13.45
N SER A 476 -2.07 1.87 14.21
CA SER A 476 -2.09 2.30 15.61
C SER A 476 -2.70 3.68 15.81
N ASP A 477 -2.42 4.61 14.91
CA ASP A 477 -2.68 6.04 15.09
C ASP A 477 -4.16 6.41 14.99
N ILE A 478 -4.97 5.58 14.33
CA ILE A 478 -6.43 5.76 14.26
C ILE A 478 -7.06 5.62 15.66
N THR A 479 -6.42 4.86 16.55
CA THR A 479 -6.93 4.76 17.92
C THR A 479 -6.81 6.08 18.67
N ARG A 480 -5.84 6.94 18.31
CA ARG A 480 -5.67 8.28 18.89
C ARG A 480 -6.67 9.28 18.31
N SER A 481 -7.06 9.19 17.03
CA SER A 481 -8.08 10.09 16.47
C SER A 481 -9.48 9.85 17.08
N MET A 482 -9.81 8.58 17.36
CA MET A 482 -11.01 8.21 18.13
C MET A 482 -11.04 8.77 19.56
N GLU A 483 -9.90 9.14 20.14
CA GLU A 483 -9.82 9.80 21.46
C GLU A 483 -10.39 11.23 21.40
N ASN A 484 -10.25 11.93 20.26
CA ASN A 484 -10.69 13.31 20.11
C ASN A 484 -12.18 13.46 19.77
N THR A 485 -12.80 12.44 19.17
CA THR A 485 -14.22 12.45 18.77
C THR A 485 -15.16 11.87 19.84
N GLY A 486 -14.65 11.46 20.99
CA GLY A 486 -15.44 10.94 22.11
C GLY A 486 -16.28 12.03 22.77
N THR A 487 -17.50 12.22 22.27
CA THR A 487 -18.54 13.12 22.76
C THR A 487 -18.78 13.07 24.27
N ASP A 488 -18.77 14.27 24.86
CA ASP A 488 -19.28 14.62 26.18
C ASP A 488 -20.67 14.03 26.47
N MET A 489 -20.74 13.10 27.42
CA MET A 489 -21.97 12.82 28.16
C MET A 489 -21.86 13.50 29.52
N LYS A 490 -22.40 14.73 29.63
CA LYS A 490 -22.57 15.42 30.91
C LYS A 490 -23.70 14.76 31.72
N PRO A 491 -23.48 14.35 32.98
CA PRO A 491 -24.57 14.29 33.94
C PRO A 491 -24.76 15.68 34.57
N ASN A 492 -26.02 16.11 34.68
CA ASN A 492 -26.43 17.32 35.37
C ASN A 492 -25.92 17.36 36.82
N GLY A 493 -25.30 18.48 37.21
CA GLY A 493 -24.95 18.78 38.60
C GLY A 493 -23.94 19.93 38.68
N SER A 494 -24.35 21.04 39.29
CA SER A 494 -23.64 22.31 39.40
C SER A 494 -22.33 22.28 40.20
N GLY A 495 -21.30 22.95 39.68
CA GLY A 495 -20.07 23.32 40.38
C GLY A 495 -18.91 23.53 39.40
N ASP A 496 -18.44 24.77 39.25
CA ASP A 496 -17.31 25.14 38.38
C ASP A 496 -16.02 24.42 38.84
N ALA A 497 -15.66 23.36 38.12
CA ALA A 497 -14.30 22.83 38.07
C ALA A 497 -13.86 22.78 36.59
N PRO A 498 -12.65 23.23 36.24
CA PRO A 498 -12.20 23.24 34.86
C PRO A 498 -12.18 21.81 34.31
N SER A 499 -12.87 21.57 33.19
CA SER A 499 -12.92 20.24 32.60
C SER A 499 -11.52 19.79 32.19
N LEU A 500 -11.18 18.52 32.41
CA LEU A 500 -9.89 17.91 32.04
C LEU A 500 -9.52 18.08 30.54
N ILE A 501 -10.53 18.31 29.68
CA ILE A 501 -10.35 18.64 28.27
C ILE A 501 -9.70 20.02 28.10
N SER A 502 -9.99 20.98 28.98
CA SER A 502 -9.35 22.30 28.98
C SER A 502 -7.87 22.28 29.36
N LEU A 503 -7.43 21.29 30.15
CA LEU A 503 -6.01 21.11 30.50
C LEU A 503 -5.23 20.36 29.41
N LEU A 504 -5.86 19.39 28.73
CA LEU A 504 -5.24 18.65 27.63
C LEU A 504 -5.26 19.43 26.30
N GLY A 505 -6.30 20.22 26.04
CA GLY A 505 -6.46 20.99 24.81
C GLY A 505 -5.58 22.24 24.73
N ARG A 506 -5.14 22.81 25.87
CA ARG A 506 -4.25 23.98 25.88
C ARG A 506 -2.80 23.67 25.50
N ILE A 507 -2.35 22.42 25.59
CA ILE A 507 -0.94 22.05 25.39
C ILE A 507 -0.61 21.79 23.91
N ASN A 508 -1.59 21.46 23.07
CA ASN A 508 -1.37 21.23 21.63
C ASN A 508 -1.17 22.52 20.80
N MET A 509 -1.13 23.71 21.42
CA MET A 509 -0.93 24.99 20.71
C MET A 509 0.36 25.75 21.09
N GLU A 510 1.22 25.24 21.98
CA GLU A 510 2.43 25.98 22.39
C GLU A 510 3.78 25.29 22.09
N GLU A 511 3.82 24.04 21.63
CA GLU A 511 5.09 23.33 21.33
C GLU A 511 5.54 23.37 19.86
N ALA A 512 4.92 24.19 18.99
CA ALA A 512 5.30 24.29 17.58
C ALA A 512 6.30 25.42 17.23
N GLU A 513 6.73 26.27 18.18
CA GLU A 513 7.54 27.47 17.85
C GLU A 513 8.96 27.56 18.43
N THR A 514 9.48 26.56 19.14
CA THR A 514 10.86 26.65 19.66
C THR A 514 11.64 25.36 19.47
N GLY A 515 12.19 25.17 18.27
CA GLY A 515 12.98 24.00 17.91
C GLY A 515 14.06 24.22 16.86
N GLU A 516 14.45 25.46 16.55
CA GLU A 516 15.65 25.77 15.76
C GLU A 516 16.49 26.80 16.53
N LEU A 517 17.42 26.35 17.37
CA LEU A 517 18.72 27.00 17.60
C LEU A 517 19.51 26.15 18.60
N ASN A 518 20.62 25.55 18.13
CA ASN A 518 21.88 25.27 18.84
C ASN A 518 22.43 23.87 18.57
N GLN A 519 23.13 23.72 17.44
CA GLN A 519 24.34 22.89 17.37
C GLN A 519 25.39 23.59 16.49
N LYS A 520 26.26 24.38 17.13
CA LYS A 520 27.61 24.70 16.66
C LYS A 520 28.49 24.94 17.88
N THR A 521 29.27 23.92 18.21
CA THR A 521 30.64 24.05 18.75
C THR A 521 31.38 22.78 18.39
#